data_AF-A0A9X3K2F1-F1
#
_entry.id   AF-A0A9X3K2F1-F1
#
_cell.length_a   1.000
_cell.length_b   1.000
_cell.length_c   1.000
_cell.angle_alpha   90.00
_cell.angle_beta   90.00
_cell.angle_gamma   90.00
#
_symmetry.space_group_name_H-M   'P 1'
#
loop_
_entity.id
_entity.type
_entity.pdbx_description
1 polymer ?
#
loop_
_entity_poly.entity_id
_entity_poly.type
_entity_poly.pdbx_seq_one_letter_code
_entity_poly.pdbx_strand_id
1 'polypeptide(L)'
;MASKRTLVIGASAAVLTVAGVALAAQQNHEANENRIIGEHSEKEVALDQVPAAAMNAARTRLASVREAELVTRKADGSTLYEIEGKDQAGKNVELFVTPTGQILGNENDSDEDGD
;
A
#
# COMPACT_ATOMS: atom_id res chain seq x y z
N MET A 1 5.11 -23.22 -38.04
CA MET A 1 4.86 -22.89 -36.62
C MET A 1 5.80 -21.76 -36.22
N ALA A 2 5.25 -20.60 -35.84
CA ALA A 2 5.87 -19.61 -34.95
C ALA A 2 4.83 -18.48 -34.76
N SER A 3 4.07 -18.56 -33.68
CA SER A 3 3.05 -17.57 -33.34
C SER A 3 3.73 -16.28 -32.90
N LYS A 4 3.55 -15.20 -33.66
CA LYS A 4 3.89 -13.84 -33.23
C LYS A 4 3.01 -13.48 -32.03
N ARG A 5 3.62 -13.33 -30.85
CA ARG A 5 2.95 -12.74 -29.69
C ARG A 5 3.37 -11.29 -29.60
N THR A 6 2.57 -10.44 -30.23
CA THR A 6 2.56 -9.00 -30.00
C THR A 6 2.16 -8.78 -28.55
N LEU A 7 3.14 -8.47 -27.70
CA LEU A 7 2.92 -8.06 -26.32
C LEU A 7 2.52 -6.59 -26.34
N VAL A 8 1.22 -6.32 -26.33
CA VAL A 8 0.69 -5.01 -25.98
C VAL A 8 0.86 -4.89 -24.47
N ILE A 9 2.01 -4.35 -24.04
CA ILE A 9 2.21 -3.92 -22.66
C ILE A 9 1.30 -2.70 -22.50
N GLY A 10 0.11 -2.92 -21.94
CA GLY A 10 -0.76 -1.86 -21.46
C GLY A 10 -0.11 -1.17 -20.27
N ALA A 11 0.88 -0.32 -20.53
CA ALA A 11 1.25 0.73 -19.60
C ALA A 11 0.15 1.79 -19.68
N SER A 12 -0.91 1.63 -18.92
CA SER A 12 -1.77 2.77 -18.58
C SER A 12 -1.01 3.61 -17.54
N ALA A 13 0.04 4.29 -17.99
CA ALA A 13 0.47 5.52 -17.37
C ALA A 13 -0.70 6.50 -17.56
N ALA A 14 -1.53 6.65 -16.54
CA ALA A 14 -2.48 7.74 -16.48
C ALA A 14 -1.66 9.03 -16.33
N VAL A 15 -1.36 9.66 -17.47
CA VAL A 15 -0.86 11.03 -17.52
C VAL A 15 -2.01 11.93 -17.04
N LEU A 16 -2.07 12.18 -15.73
CA LEU A 16 -2.92 13.20 -15.15
C LEU A 16 -2.13 14.51 -15.12
N THR A 17 -2.32 15.31 -16.16
CA THR A 17 -1.98 16.74 -16.15
C THR A 17 -2.86 17.45 -15.11
N VAL A 18 -2.38 17.56 -13.88
CA VAL A 18 -2.93 18.47 -12.86
C VAL A 18 -1.92 19.56 -12.57
N ALA A 19 -2.42 20.79 -12.59
CA ALA A 19 -1.66 22.01 -12.47
C ALA A 19 -0.72 22.02 -11.23
N GLY A 20 0.58 22.04 -11.48
CA GLY A 20 1.57 22.91 -10.82
C GLY A 20 1.94 22.72 -9.35
N VAL A 21 1.19 22.02 -8.49
CA VAL A 21 1.52 21.97 -7.04
C VAL A 21 1.28 20.62 -6.34
N ALA A 22 0.74 19.60 -7.02
CA ALA A 22 0.37 18.33 -6.37
C ALA A 22 1.31 17.14 -6.66
N LEU A 23 2.36 17.30 -7.49
CA LEU A 23 3.25 16.18 -7.85
C LEU A 23 4.20 15.75 -6.72
N ALA A 24 4.50 16.60 -5.74
CA ALA A 24 5.52 16.28 -4.73
C ALA A 24 5.03 15.35 -3.60
N ALA A 25 3.72 15.36 -3.27
CA ALA A 25 3.18 14.51 -2.21
C ALA A 25 2.99 13.06 -2.68
N GLN A 26 2.53 12.86 -3.92
CA GLN A 26 2.27 11.53 -4.49
C GLN A 26 3.56 10.74 -4.80
N GLN A 27 4.65 11.42 -5.15
CA GLN A 27 5.92 10.76 -5.47
C GLN A 27 6.69 10.26 -4.24
N ASN A 28 6.43 10.83 -3.06
CA ASN A 28 7.06 10.42 -1.80
C ASN A 28 6.36 9.20 -1.18
N HIS A 29 5.06 9.05 -1.42
CA HIS A 29 4.21 7.94 -0.97
C HIS A 29 4.70 6.61 -1.58
N GLU A 30 4.67 6.49 -2.92
CA GLU A 30 5.12 5.27 -3.62
C GLU A 30 6.57 4.85 -3.31
N ALA A 31 7.47 5.81 -3.07
CA ALA A 31 8.87 5.53 -2.80
C ALA A 31 9.07 4.87 -1.42
N ASN A 32 8.32 5.32 -0.42
CA ASN A 32 8.44 4.79 0.93
C ASN A 32 7.75 3.43 1.08
N GLU A 33 6.62 3.21 0.42
CA GLU A 33 5.99 1.89 0.36
C GLU A 33 6.89 0.87 -0.31
N ASN A 34 7.50 1.22 -1.45
CA ASN A 34 8.46 0.36 -2.12
C ASN A 34 9.66 -0.02 -1.24
N ARG A 35 10.03 0.81 -0.25
CA ARG A 35 11.07 0.46 0.73
C ARG A 35 10.61 -0.62 1.72
N ILE A 36 9.34 -0.60 2.11
CA ILE A 36 8.77 -1.54 3.09
C ILE A 36 8.38 -2.86 2.41
N ILE A 37 7.69 -2.77 1.28
CA ILE A 37 7.02 -3.91 0.62
C ILE A 37 7.53 -4.21 -0.79
N GLY A 38 8.47 -3.44 -1.33
CA GLY A 38 8.98 -3.59 -2.70
C GLY A 38 7.97 -3.12 -3.75
N GLU A 39 8.33 -3.18 -5.04
CA GLU A 39 7.38 -2.83 -6.11
C GLU A 39 6.10 -3.67 -6.03
N HIS A 40 4.94 -3.01 -6.11
CA HIS A 40 3.65 -3.65 -5.92
C HIS A 40 2.57 -3.03 -6.82
N SER A 41 1.37 -3.59 -6.75
CA SER A 41 0.14 -3.04 -7.31
C SER A 41 -0.95 -3.13 -6.26
N GLU A 42 -1.83 -2.15 -6.26
CA GLU A 42 -2.85 -2.01 -5.22
C GLU A 42 -4.24 -2.02 -5.81
N LYS A 43 -5.20 -2.32 -4.96
CA LYS A 43 -6.60 -2.39 -5.32
C LYS A 43 -7.42 -2.26 -4.04
N GLU A 44 -8.21 -1.21 -3.98
CA GLU A 44 -9.24 -1.04 -2.95
C GLU A 44 -10.11 -2.30 -2.79
N VAL A 45 -10.29 -2.72 -1.55
CA VAL A 45 -11.15 -3.84 -1.14
C VAL A 45 -12.08 -3.41 -0.02
N ALA A 46 -13.23 -4.05 0.07
CA ALA A 46 -14.14 -3.81 1.19
C ALA A 46 -13.50 -4.30 2.50
N LEU A 47 -13.74 -3.58 3.61
CA LEU A 47 -13.16 -3.92 4.91
C LEU A 47 -13.53 -5.33 5.41
N ASP A 48 -14.65 -5.88 4.94
CA ASP A 48 -15.11 -7.24 5.26
C ASP A 48 -14.41 -8.34 4.44
N GLN A 49 -13.67 -7.95 3.39
CA GLN A 49 -12.79 -8.84 2.62
C GLN A 49 -11.40 -8.97 3.24
N VAL A 50 -11.05 -8.09 4.18
CA VAL A 50 -9.78 -8.17 4.91
C VAL A 50 -9.84 -9.35 5.89
N PRO A 51 -8.85 -10.27 5.87
CA PRO A 51 -8.78 -11.36 6.83
C PRO A 51 -8.85 -10.86 8.26
N ALA A 52 -9.62 -11.55 9.10
CA ALA A 52 -9.83 -11.16 10.50
C ALA A 52 -8.50 -11.01 11.27
N ALA A 53 -7.49 -11.85 10.97
CA ALA A 53 -6.17 -11.74 11.59
C ALA A 53 -5.47 -10.41 11.24
N ALA A 54 -5.51 -10.01 9.97
CA ALA A 54 -4.94 -8.73 9.51
C ALA A 54 -5.67 -7.54 10.13
N MET A 55 -7.01 -7.55 10.08
CA MET A 55 -7.84 -6.50 10.67
C MET A 55 -7.65 -6.38 12.20
N ASN A 56 -7.53 -7.51 12.90
CA ASN A 56 -7.26 -7.52 14.34
C ASN A 56 -5.88 -6.95 14.66
N ALA A 57 -4.86 -7.30 13.88
CA ALA A 57 -3.53 -6.74 14.04
C ALA A 57 -3.54 -5.22 13.84
N ALA A 58 -4.19 -4.72 12.77
CA ALA A 58 -4.30 -3.28 12.52
C ALA A 58 -4.99 -2.54 13.68
N ARG A 59 -6.07 -3.10 14.23
CA ARG A 59 -6.79 -2.54 15.39
C ARG A 59 -5.97 -2.47 16.68
N THR A 60 -4.80 -3.13 16.75
CA THR A 60 -3.88 -2.94 17.89
C THR A 60 -3.12 -1.62 17.84
N ARG A 61 -3.02 -1.01 16.64
CA ARG A 61 -2.30 0.24 16.40
C ARG A 61 -3.25 1.39 16.02
N LEU A 62 -4.39 1.07 15.41
CA LEU A 62 -5.38 2.03 14.95
C LEU A 62 -6.56 2.13 15.92
N ALA A 63 -6.94 3.35 16.26
CA ALA A 63 -8.17 3.66 16.98
C ALA A 63 -9.42 3.58 16.06
N SER A 64 -9.26 3.85 14.77
CA SER A 64 -10.30 3.66 13.76
C SER A 64 -9.69 3.22 12.42
N VAL A 65 -10.46 2.49 11.62
CA VAL A 65 -10.11 2.05 10.26
C VAL A 65 -11.05 2.73 9.28
N ARG A 66 -10.52 3.25 8.16
CA ARG A 66 -11.31 3.93 7.12
C ARG A 66 -11.38 3.09 5.85
N GLU A 67 -10.24 2.65 5.36
CA GLU A 67 -10.06 2.05 4.04
C GLU A 67 -9.12 0.85 4.12
N ALA A 68 -9.18 -0.02 3.11
CA ALA A 68 -8.26 -1.13 2.96
C ALA A 68 -7.99 -1.44 1.49
N GLU A 69 -6.75 -1.83 1.20
CA GLU A 69 -6.32 -2.21 -0.14
C GLU A 69 -5.69 -3.60 -0.13
N LEU A 70 -5.87 -4.33 -1.24
CA LEU A 70 -5.13 -5.55 -1.52
C LEU A 70 -3.87 -5.19 -2.29
N VAL A 71 -2.73 -5.33 -1.62
CA VAL A 71 -1.42 -5.11 -2.20
C VAL A 71 -0.89 -6.42 -2.76
N THR A 72 -0.47 -6.43 -4.02
CA THR A 72 0.21 -7.57 -4.66
C THR A 72 1.63 -7.19 -5.01
N ARG A 73 2.61 -7.84 -4.38
CA ARG A 73 4.04 -7.58 -4.64
C ARG A 73 4.45 -8.15 -5.99
N LYS A 74 5.11 -7.36 -6.83
CA LYS A 74 5.58 -7.78 -8.16
C LYS A 74 6.73 -8.78 -8.10
N ALA A 75 7.53 -8.73 -7.04
CA ALA A 75 8.72 -9.57 -6.89
C ALA A 75 8.38 -11.06 -6.75
N ASP A 76 7.33 -11.39 -5.99
CA ASP A 76 6.98 -12.78 -5.65
C ASP A 76 5.49 -13.12 -5.82
N GLY A 77 4.65 -12.15 -6.21
CA GLY A 77 3.22 -12.33 -6.38
C GLY A 77 2.45 -12.51 -5.07
N SER A 78 3.10 -12.35 -3.91
CA SER A 78 2.44 -12.47 -2.62
C SER A 78 1.56 -11.26 -2.32
N THR A 79 0.52 -11.50 -1.52
CA THR A 79 -0.48 -10.49 -1.18
C THR A 79 -0.36 -10.01 0.25
N LEU A 80 -0.53 -8.72 0.44
CA LEU A 80 -0.64 -8.03 1.72
C LEU A 80 -1.93 -7.21 1.73
N TYR A 81 -2.28 -6.69 2.90
CA TYR A 81 -3.33 -5.71 3.05
C TYR A 81 -2.73 -4.41 3.57
N GLU A 82 -2.98 -3.33 2.86
CA GLU A 82 -2.78 -2.01 3.41
C GLU A 82 -4.06 -1.59 4.12
N ILE A 83 -3.95 -1.10 5.35
CA ILE A 83 -5.09 -0.69 6.16
C ILE A 83 -4.84 0.73 6.65
N GLU A 84 -5.62 1.68 6.13
CA GLU A 84 -5.56 3.09 6.52
C GLU A 84 -6.53 3.38 7.65
N GLY A 85 -6.06 4.14 8.64
CA GLY A 85 -6.90 4.59 9.73
C GLY A 85 -6.30 5.72 10.54
N LYS A 86 -6.87 5.93 11.73
CA LYS A 86 -6.34 6.85 12.72
C LYS A 86 -5.66 6.10 13.84
N ASP A 87 -4.49 6.56 14.27
CA ASP A 87 -3.88 6.10 15.52
C ASP A 87 -4.58 6.70 16.76
N GLN A 88 -4.08 6.38 17.95
CA GLN A 88 -4.63 6.92 19.20
C GLN A 88 -4.44 8.43 19.37
N ALA A 89 -3.50 9.04 18.63
CA ALA A 89 -3.27 10.48 18.61
C ALA A 89 -4.11 11.20 17.53
N GLY A 90 -4.90 10.47 16.75
CA GLY A 90 -5.72 11.01 15.65
C GLY A 90 -4.95 11.28 14.36
N LYS A 91 -3.71 10.79 14.24
CA LYS A 91 -2.91 10.89 13.00
C LYS A 91 -3.32 9.80 12.00
N ASN A 92 -3.28 10.12 10.72
CA ASN A 92 -3.45 9.11 9.66
C ASN A 92 -2.25 8.17 9.70
N VAL A 93 -2.51 6.86 9.65
CA VAL A 93 -1.50 5.82 9.58
C VAL A 93 -1.98 4.74 8.63
N GLU A 94 -1.12 4.36 7.71
CA GLU A 94 -1.26 3.23 6.79
C GLU A 94 -0.40 2.07 7.31
N LEU A 95 -0.99 0.88 7.43
CA LEU A 95 -0.31 -0.31 7.92
C LEU A 95 -0.27 -1.38 6.84
N PHE A 96 0.92 -1.89 6.53
CA PHE A 96 1.08 -3.07 5.69
C PHE A 96 1.03 -4.33 6.55
N VAL A 97 0.00 -5.15 6.35
CA VAL A 97 -0.29 -6.32 7.17
C VAL A 97 -0.43 -7.57 6.31
N THR A 98 0.22 -8.66 6.72
CA THR A 98 0.04 -9.95 6.06
C THR A 98 -1.36 -10.51 6.32
N PRO A 99 -1.87 -11.45 5.48
CA PRO A 99 -3.15 -12.13 5.73
C PRO A 99 -3.21 -12.85 7.08
N THR A 100 -2.06 -13.18 7.67
CA THR A 100 -1.93 -13.84 8.98
C THR A 100 -1.81 -12.88 10.16
N GLY A 101 -1.83 -11.57 9.92
CA GLY A 101 -1.79 -10.54 10.98
C GLY A 101 -0.40 -10.06 11.39
N GLN A 102 0.64 -10.33 10.60
CA GLN A 102 1.95 -9.74 10.82
C GLN A 102 2.00 -8.34 10.23
N ILE A 103 2.33 -7.33 11.05
CA ILE A 103 2.55 -5.96 10.59
C ILE A 103 4.00 -5.87 10.07
N LEU A 104 4.17 -5.46 8.82
CA LEU A 104 5.48 -5.31 8.18
C LEU A 104 6.07 -3.90 8.36
N GLY A 105 5.20 -2.90 8.53
CA GLY A 105 5.59 -1.51 8.74
C GLY A 105 4.40 -0.58 8.58
N ASN A 106 4.66 0.72 8.68
CA ASN A 106 3.74 1.80 8.34
C ASN A 106 4.43 2.81 7.43
N GLU A 107 3.65 3.62 6.71
CA GLU A 107 4.23 4.63 5.82
C GLU A 107 4.95 5.75 6.61
N ASN A 108 4.52 6.06 7.82
CA ASN A 108 5.11 7.15 8.60
C ASN A 108 6.46 6.81 9.28
N ASP A 109 6.98 5.59 9.19
CA ASP A 109 8.33 5.24 9.64
C ASP A 109 9.39 5.81 8.66
N SER A 110 9.36 7.14 8.48
CA SER A 110 10.43 7.90 7.85
C SER A 110 11.52 8.13 8.89
N ASP A 111 12.50 7.23 8.94
CA ASP A 111 13.87 7.44 9.43
C ASP A 111 14.02 8.47 10.57
N GLU A 112 13.83 8.01 11.81
CA GLU A 112 14.65 8.52 12.93
C GLU A 112 16.08 7.98 12.76
N ASP A 113 16.76 8.39 11.69
CA ASP A 113 18.22 8.31 11.65
C ASP A 113 18.75 9.37 12.61
N GLY A 114 19.22 8.90 13.77
CA GLY A 114 19.65 9.71 14.89
C GLY A 114 20.85 10.62 14.60
N ASP A 115 20.81 11.79 15.28
CA ASP A 115 21.87 12.73 15.68
C ASP A 115 23.01 13.04 14.70
#